data_AF-A0A0G0DCW3-F1
#
_entry.id   AF-A0A0G0DCW3-F1
#
_cell.length_a   1.000
_cell.length_b   1.000
_cell.length_c   1.000
_cell.angle_alpha   90.00
_cell.angle_beta   90.00
_cell.angle_gamma   90.00
#
_symmetry.space_group_name_H-M   'P 1'
#
loop_
_entity.id
_entity.type
_entity.pdbx_description
1 polymer ?
#
loop_
_entity_poly.entity_id
_entity_poly.type
_entity_poly.pdbx_seq_one_letter_code
_entity_poly.pdbx_strand_id
1 'polypeptide(L)'
;PNKGLTLREGQTLQITVPSWRANDIDIPEDIIEEVARVYGYHNIPSILQPIVYVDQPKEMEDVFVFQNRIKIFLKHLGLNEVINYSMISKDTIEDSGLKIKDHLRLLNSISEDIEYLRISLLPSLKKNIKENQGKKDVLKFFEIGKVYIPVGNKDLCSLPQEIYRLGIAVNTDYYDLKGIIEAVYKELNIEQLLIPEINEKDGVFMTEIDFQSLINNCQLVPKYKPLHPYAIIKLDKTFEIQPHTTYAVVRQKAFKSKLLQKIEVVTLYRNKLTLRFYYSSPDRNITEEEAKEELNRVRP
;
A
#
# COMPACT_ATOMS: atom_id res chain seq x y z
N PRO A 1 -30.13 48.86 11.69
CA PRO A 1 -31.00 48.71 12.88
C PRO A 1 -30.19 48.16 14.08
N ASN A 2 -30.06 48.93 15.17
CA ASN A 2 -29.38 48.49 16.39
C ASN A 2 -30.15 47.31 17.01
N LYS A 3 -29.52 46.13 17.08
CA LYS A 3 -30.11 44.86 17.55
C LYS A 3 -30.35 44.78 19.07
N GLY A 4 -30.61 45.90 19.73
CA GLY A 4 -30.88 45.95 21.18
C GLY A 4 -29.64 45.84 22.08
N LEU A 5 -28.44 46.05 21.53
CA LEU A 5 -27.19 46.09 22.30
C LEU A 5 -26.97 47.48 22.91
N THR A 6 -26.58 47.54 24.17
CA THR A 6 -26.19 48.80 24.85
C THR A 6 -24.67 48.90 24.93
N LEU A 7 -24.09 50.05 24.53
CA LEU A 7 -22.65 50.33 24.54
C LEU A 7 -22.31 51.35 25.64
N ARG A 8 -21.17 51.18 26.33
CA ARG A 8 -20.58 52.17 27.26
C ARG A 8 -19.15 52.51 26.82
N GLU A 9 -18.77 53.79 26.80
CA GLU A 9 -17.55 54.31 26.13
C GLU A 9 -16.22 54.06 26.87
N GLY A 10 -15.14 53.76 26.10
CA GLY A 10 -13.75 53.53 26.54
C GLY A 10 -12.92 52.77 25.47
N GLN A 11 -11.67 52.36 25.78
CA GLN A 11 -10.89 51.40 24.94
C GLN A 11 -11.49 49.97 24.95
N THR A 12 -12.42 49.73 25.85
CA THR A 12 -13.14 48.46 26.03
C THR A 12 -14.63 48.73 25.88
N LEU A 13 -15.32 47.94 25.05
CA LEU A 13 -16.77 48.00 24.90
C LEU A 13 -17.44 47.06 25.91
N GLN A 14 -18.28 47.62 26.77
CA GLN A 14 -19.20 46.81 27.57
C GLN A 14 -20.52 46.66 26.81
N ILE A 15 -20.88 45.42 26.47
CA ILE A 15 -22.07 45.10 25.68
C ILE A 15 -23.04 44.30 26.55
N THR A 16 -24.28 44.76 26.65
CA THR A 16 -25.36 43.98 27.27
C THR A 16 -26.16 43.28 26.17
N VAL A 17 -26.11 41.94 26.18
CA VAL A 17 -26.87 41.10 25.26
C VAL A 17 -28.33 41.06 25.72
N PRO A 18 -29.31 41.33 24.82
CA PRO A 18 -30.72 41.25 25.18
C PRO A 18 -31.14 39.79 25.42
N SER A 19 -32.15 39.58 26.27
CA SER A 19 -32.56 38.25 26.73
C SER A 19 -32.93 37.26 25.62
N TRP A 20 -33.48 37.76 24.50
CA TRP A 20 -33.83 36.91 23.35
C TRP A 20 -32.63 36.52 22.48
N ARG A 21 -31.44 37.06 22.75
CA ARG A 21 -30.16 36.69 22.10
C ARG A 21 -29.20 35.95 23.05
N ALA A 22 -29.64 35.61 24.26
CA ALA A 22 -28.79 35.03 25.29
C ALA A 22 -28.30 33.61 24.96
N ASN A 23 -28.94 32.93 24.00
CA ASN A 23 -28.58 31.56 23.59
C ASN A 23 -27.63 31.52 22.39
N ASP A 24 -27.38 32.66 21.74
CA ASP A 24 -26.58 32.74 20.52
C ASP A 24 -25.49 33.83 20.55
N ILE A 25 -25.45 34.65 21.60
CA ILE A 25 -24.34 35.58 21.87
C ILE A 25 -23.87 35.37 23.31
N ASP A 26 -22.69 34.78 23.46
CA ASP A 26 -22.07 34.49 24.76
C ASP A 26 -20.60 34.93 24.82
N ILE A 27 -19.89 34.93 23.69
CA ILE A 27 -18.47 35.28 23.60
C ILE A 27 -18.21 36.52 22.71
N PRO A 28 -17.04 37.19 22.84
CA PRO A 28 -16.71 38.36 22.03
C PRO A 28 -16.78 38.12 20.51
N GLU A 29 -16.47 36.91 20.06
CA GLU A 29 -16.50 36.50 18.65
C GLU A 29 -17.91 36.56 18.05
N ASP A 30 -18.95 36.30 18.85
CA ASP A 30 -20.36 36.40 18.40
C ASP A 30 -20.73 37.85 18.10
N ILE A 31 -20.20 38.80 18.87
CA ILE A 31 -20.36 40.23 18.60
C ILE A 31 -19.59 40.62 17.32
N ILE A 32 -18.38 40.09 17.13
CA ILE A 32 -17.58 40.35 15.93
C ILE A 32 -18.32 39.85 14.68
N GLU A 33 -18.94 38.66 14.73
CA GLU A 33 -19.82 38.13 13.68
C GLU A 33 -20.98 39.08 13.38
N GLU A 34 -21.66 39.59 14.42
CA GLU A 34 -22.79 40.51 14.24
C GLU A 34 -22.38 41.84 13.59
N VAL A 35 -21.21 42.37 13.98
CA VAL A 35 -20.63 43.55 13.33
C VAL A 35 -20.32 43.24 11.87
N ALA A 36 -19.62 42.13 11.59
CA ALA A 36 -19.28 41.74 10.23
C ALA A 36 -20.53 41.53 9.36
N ARG A 37 -21.58 40.90 9.90
CA ARG A 37 -22.83 40.59 9.19
C ARG A 37 -23.62 41.86 8.86
N VAL A 38 -23.66 42.84 9.76
CA VAL A 38 -24.31 44.15 9.52
C VAL A 38 -23.47 45.04 8.62
N TYR A 39 -22.15 45.03 8.76
CA TYR A 39 -21.20 45.72 7.89
C TYR A 39 -21.26 45.17 6.46
N GLY A 40 -21.55 43.87 6.31
CA GLY A 40 -21.63 43.16 5.05
C GLY A 40 -20.31 42.50 4.70
N TYR A 41 -20.32 41.17 4.53
CA TYR A 41 -19.10 40.38 4.30
C TYR A 41 -18.35 40.76 3.02
N HIS A 42 -19.06 41.28 2.01
CA HIS A 42 -18.46 41.76 0.76
C HIS A 42 -17.56 42.99 0.94
N ASN A 43 -17.68 43.70 2.08
CA ASN A 43 -16.84 44.84 2.42
C ASN A 43 -15.55 44.42 3.14
N ILE A 44 -15.39 43.15 3.52
CA ILE A 44 -14.19 42.64 4.18
C ILE A 44 -13.09 42.46 3.11
N PRO A 45 -11.90 43.08 3.27
CA PRO A 45 -10.81 42.94 2.31
C PRO A 45 -10.35 41.49 2.15
N SER A 46 -10.27 41.02 0.90
CA SER A 46 -9.69 39.71 0.58
C SER A 46 -8.16 39.78 0.55
N ILE A 47 -7.54 39.68 1.73
CA ILE A 47 -6.08 39.72 1.89
C ILE A 47 -5.60 38.30 2.20
N LEU A 48 -4.68 37.78 1.37
CA LEU A 48 -3.98 36.53 1.68
C LEU A 48 -3.14 36.73 2.94
N GLN A 49 -3.26 35.81 3.88
CA GLN A 49 -2.39 35.79 5.06
C GLN A 49 -0.93 35.63 4.60
N PRO A 50 0.02 36.30 5.26
CA PRO A 50 1.44 36.11 4.96
C PRO A 50 1.79 34.62 5.08
N ILE A 51 2.62 34.12 4.16
CA ILE A 51 3.05 32.73 4.17
C ILE A 51 3.83 32.48 5.46
N VAL A 52 3.27 31.65 6.33
CA VAL A 52 3.99 31.07 7.46
C VAL A 52 4.52 29.73 6.98
N TYR A 53 5.84 29.56 6.99
CA TYR A 53 6.44 28.25 6.78
C TYR A 53 6.16 27.39 8.01
N VAL A 54 5.29 26.40 7.84
CA VAL A 54 5.07 25.34 8.82
C VAL A 54 5.76 24.10 8.27
N ASP A 55 6.74 23.58 8.99
CA ASP A 55 7.37 22.30 8.65
C ASP A 55 6.29 21.21 8.73
N GLN A 56 5.98 20.58 7.61
CA GLN A 56 5.11 19.41 7.63
C GLN A 56 5.80 18.25 8.35
N PRO A 57 5.06 17.44 9.12
CA PRO A 57 5.60 16.21 9.65
C PRO A 57 6.04 15.31 8.49
N LYS A 58 7.33 14.93 8.46
CA LYS A 58 7.93 14.11 7.40
C LYS A 58 7.14 12.82 7.13
N GLU A 59 6.54 12.23 8.17
CA GLU A 59 5.74 11.00 8.07
C GLU A 59 4.54 11.12 7.12
N MET A 60 3.84 12.26 7.10
CA MET A 60 2.70 12.46 6.18
C MET A 60 3.17 12.67 4.74
N GLU A 61 4.29 13.38 4.57
CA GLU A 61 4.89 13.63 3.27
C GLU A 61 5.37 12.32 2.63
N ASP A 62 6.03 11.47 3.41
CA ASP A 62 6.52 10.17 2.96
C ASP A 62 5.37 9.28 2.49
N VAL A 63 4.28 9.16 3.27
CA VAL A 63 3.12 8.34 2.86
C VAL A 63 2.52 8.86 1.56
N PHE A 64 2.31 10.17 1.42
CA PHE A 64 1.66 10.74 0.24
C PHE A 64 2.52 10.60 -1.03
N VAL A 65 3.80 10.96 -0.95
CA VAL A 65 4.74 10.85 -2.07
C VAL A 65 4.89 9.39 -2.51
N PHE A 66 4.97 8.48 -1.54
CA PHE A 66 5.12 7.05 -1.79
C PHE A 66 3.88 6.42 -2.40
N GLN A 67 2.69 6.80 -1.92
CA GLN A 67 1.41 6.43 -2.53
C GLN A 67 1.35 6.83 -3.99
N ASN A 68 1.66 8.10 -4.29
CA ASN A 68 1.62 8.59 -5.66
C ASN A 68 2.58 7.84 -6.57
N ARG A 69 3.80 7.56 -6.10
CA ARG A 69 4.80 6.78 -6.85
C ARG A 69 4.28 5.38 -7.21
N ILE A 70 3.73 4.65 -6.23
CA ILE A 70 3.20 3.30 -6.45
C ILE A 70 1.98 3.33 -7.38
N LYS A 71 1.06 4.30 -7.21
CA LYS A 71 -0.11 4.46 -8.10
C LYS A 71 0.31 4.65 -9.55
N ILE A 72 1.24 5.57 -9.81
CA ILE A 72 1.76 5.84 -11.15
C ILE A 72 2.44 4.59 -11.73
N PHE A 73 3.25 3.89 -10.92
CA PHE A 73 3.94 2.69 -11.35
C PHE A 73 2.98 1.55 -11.72
N LEU A 74 2.01 1.22 -10.86
CA LEU A 74 1.02 0.18 -11.13
C LEU A 74 0.12 0.51 -12.33
N LYS A 75 -0.21 1.80 -12.51
CA LYS A 75 -0.88 2.28 -13.72
C LYS A 75 -0.05 1.97 -14.98
N HIS A 76 1.27 2.22 -14.97
CA HIS A 76 2.14 1.90 -16.10
C HIS A 76 2.29 0.39 -16.35
N LEU A 77 2.07 -0.45 -15.34
CA LEU A 77 1.95 -1.91 -15.49
C LEU A 77 0.58 -2.36 -16.03
N GLY A 78 -0.34 -1.43 -16.29
CA GLY A 78 -1.66 -1.70 -16.87
C GLY A 78 -2.75 -2.03 -15.85
N LEU A 79 -2.52 -1.80 -14.55
CA LEU A 79 -3.55 -1.96 -13.53
C LEU A 79 -4.42 -0.70 -13.43
N ASN A 80 -5.69 -0.88 -13.06
CA ASN A 80 -6.61 0.23 -12.80
C ASN A 80 -6.77 0.42 -11.29
N GLU A 81 -6.66 1.66 -10.84
CA GLU A 81 -6.96 2.00 -9.45
C GLU A 81 -8.48 1.93 -9.23
N VAL A 82 -8.89 1.33 -8.13
CA VAL A 82 -10.28 1.30 -7.68
C VAL A 82 -10.37 1.91 -6.28
N ILE A 83 -11.49 2.58 -6.02
CA ILE A 83 -11.80 3.18 -4.71
C ILE A 83 -13.07 2.49 -4.21
N ASN A 84 -12.92 1.70 -3.14
CA ASN A 84 -14.02 0.96 -2.55
C ASN A 84 -14.48 1.61 -1.25
N TYR A 85 -15.74 1.35 -0.87
CA TYR A 85 -16.20 1.71 0.46
C TYR A 85 -15.37 0.98 1.54
N SER A 86 -15.11 1.69 2.64
CA SER A 86 -14.51 1.11 3.85
C SER A 86 -15.44 0.12 4.54
N MET A 87 -16.74 0.21 4.27
CA MET A 87 -17.77 -0.68 4.79
C MET A 87 -18.16 -1.72 3.74
N ILE A 88 -18.39 -2.95 4.19
CA ILE A 88 -18.77 -4.10 3.37
C ILE A 88 -19.93 -4.86 4.01
N SER A 89 -20.63 -5.64 3.19
CA SER A 89 -21.76 -6.45 3.62
C SER A 89 -21.30 -7.72 4.35
N LYS A 90 -22.21 -8.27 5.15
CA LYS A 90 -22.01 -9.59 5.79
C LYS A 90 -21.69 -10.67 4.76
N ASP A 91 -22.42 -10.72 3.66
CA ASP A 91 -22.23 -11.70 2.58
C ASP A 91 -20.84 -11.58 1.94
N THR A 92 -20.33 -10.36 1.77
CA THR A 92 -19.00 -10.10 1.20
C THR A 92 -17.89 -10.64 2.12
N ILE A 93 -18.08 -10.54 3.44
CA ILE A 93 -17.16 -11.09 4.44
C ILE A 93 -17.15 -12.62 4.36
N GLU A 94 -18.32 -13.24 4.39
CA GLU A 94 -18.47 -14.70 4.36
C GLU A 94 -17.96 -15.30 3.03
N ASP A 95 -18.26 -14.68 1.89
CA ASP A 95 -17.74 -15.08 0.57
C ASP A 95 -16.21 -14.92 0.46
N SER A 96 -15.59 -14.17 1.36
CA SER A 96 -14.12 -14.04 1.43
C SER A 96 -13.48 -15.00 2.43
N GLY A 97 -14.26 -15.82 3.13
CA GLY A 97 -13.77 -16.73 4.17
C GLY A 97 -13.33 -16.04 5.45
N LEU A 98 -13.67 -14.76 5.60
CA LEU A 98 -13.39 -13.98 6.80
C LEU A 98 -14.49 -14.21 7.84
N LYS A 99 -14.17 -13.96 9.11
CA LYS A 99 -15.13 -14.16 10.21
C LYS A 99 -15.74 -12.81 10.57
N ILE A 100 -17.07 -12.71 10.50
CA ILE A 100 -17.82 -11.48 10.84
C ILE A 100 -17.44 -10.94 12.22
N LYS A 101 -17.21 -11.84 13.18
CA LYS A 101 -16.81 -11.44 14.54
C LYS A 101 -15.50 -10.65 14.56
N ASP A 102 -14.66 -10.69 13.55
CA ASP A 102 -13.38 -9.97 13.53
C ASP A 102 -13.55 -8.54 12.98
N HIS A 103 -14.76 -8.16 12.56
CA HIS A 103 -15.09 -6.84 12.03
C HIS A 103 -15.82 -5.96 13.05
N LEU A 104 -15.68 -4.64 12.89
CA LEU A 104 -16.51 -3.66 13.59
C LEU A 104 -17.82 -3.44 12.83
N ARG A 105 -18.94 -3.58 13.54
CA ARG A 105 -20.28 -3.35 13.01
C ARG A 105 -20.73 -1.92 13.29
N LEU A 106 -21.29 -1.24 12.30
CA LEU A 106 -21.91 0.07 12.51
C LEU A 106 -23.27 -0.08 13.19
N LEU A 107 -23.53 0.73 14.23
CA LEU A 107 -24.79 0.71 14.97
C LEU A 107 -25.96 1.28 14.14
N ASN A 108 -25.67 2.28 13.31
CA ASN A 108 -26.64 3.03 12.53
C ASN A 108 -26.33 2.94 11.02
N SER A 109 -26.12 1.71 10.52
CA SER A 109 -25.90 1.50 9.09
C SER A 109 -27.12 1.95 8.26
N ILE A 110 -26.86 2.55 7.10
CA ILE A 110 -27.89 3.00 6.15
C ILE A 110 -28.46 1.80 5.37
N SER A 111 -27.67 0.75 5.15
CA SER A 111 -28.10 -0.50 4.52
C SER A 111 -27.25 -1.71 4.95
N GLU A 112 -27.72 -2.91 4.65
CA GLU A 112 -26.99 -4.17 4.90
C GLU A 112 -25.71 -4.30 4.05
N ASP A 113 -25.63 -3.56 2.94
CA ASP A 113 -24.46 -3.56 2.04
C ASP A 113 -23.22 -2.85 2.62
N ILE A 114 -23.41 -1.98 3.61
CA ILE A 114 -22.36 -1.14 4.22
C ILE A 114 -22.38 -1.21 5.75
N GLU A 115 -22.51 -2.42 6.28
CA GLU A 115 -22.73 -2.66 7.71
C GLU A 115 -21.43 -2.85 8.53
N TYR A 116 -20.37 -3.39 7.93
CA TYR A 116 -19.14 -3.78 8.65
C TYR A 116 -17.90 -3.09 8.09
N LEU A 117 -17.03 -2.56 8.95
CA LEU A 117 -15.73 -2.04 8.51
C LEU A 117 -14.82 -3.18 8.02
N ARG A 118 -14.16 -2.95 6.89
CA ARG A 118 -13.25 -3.93 6.27
C ARG A 118 -11.95 -4.09 7.09
N ILE A 119 -11.53 -5.33 7.26
CA ILE A 119 -10.20 -5.68 7.82
C ILE A 119 -9.17 -6.04 6.73
N SER A 120 -9.63 -6.13 5.47
CA SER A 120 -8.84 -6.42 4.28
C SER A 120 -9.47 -5.75 3.06
N LEU A 121 -8.66 -5.38 2.07
CA LEU A 121 -9.07 -4.84 0.77
C LEU A 121 -9.51 -5.93 -0.22
N LEU A 122 -9.08 -7.18 0.01
CA LEU A 122 -9.31 -8.29 -0.91
C LEU A 122 -10.79 -8.59 -1.21
N PRO A 123 -11.72 -8.54 -0.24
CA PRO A 123 -13.14 -8.79 -0.50
C PRO A 123 -13.72 -7.85 -1.57
N SER A 124 -13.43 -6.55 -1.45
CA SER A 124 -13.91 -5.54 -2.40
C SER A 124 -13.22 -5.66 -3.76
N LEU A 125 -11.92 -5.98 -3.78
CA LEU A 125 -11.21 -6.22 -5.04
C LEU A 125 -11.74 -7.46 -5.79
N LYS A 126 -12.04 -8.55 -5.07
CA LYS A 126 -12.69 -9.74 -5.64
C LYS A 126 -14.05 -9.40 -6.25
N LYS A 127 -14.88 -8.66 -5.50
CA LYS A 127 -16.18 -8.17 -5.96
C LYS A 127 -16.06 -7.37 -7.25
N ASN A 128 -15.08 -6.46 -7.34
CA ASN A 128 -14.84 -5.66 -8.55
C ASN A 128 -14.48 -6.52 -9.76
N ILE A 129 -13.66 -7.56 -9.60
CA ILE A 129 -13.35 -8.49 -10.70
C ILE A 129 -14.63 -9.21 -11.15
N LYS A 130 -15.42 -9.74 -10.20
CA LYS A 130 -16.68 -10.46 -10.49
C LYS A 130 -17.70 -9.59 -11.22
N GLU A 131 -17.89 -8.34 -10.80
CA GLU A 131 -18.85 -7.40 -11.42
C GLU A 131 -18.42 -6.88 -12.80
N ASN A 132 -17.13 -7.02 -13.14
CA ASN A 132 -16.58 -6.66 -14.45
C ASN A 132 -16.26 -7.87 -15.32
N GLN A 133 -16.48 -9.08 -14.82
CA GLN A 133 -16.29 -10.31 -15.57
C GLN A 133 -17.22 -10.33 -16.79
N GLY A 134 -16.68 -10.70 -17.95
CA GLY A 134 -17.41 -10.69 -19.22
C GLY A 134 -17.50 -9.32 -19.91
N LYS A 135 -17.11 -8.22 -19.26
CA LYS A 135 -16.95 -6.90 -19.93
C LYS A 135 -15.58 -6.74 -20.56
N LYS A 136 -14.55 -7.35 -19.95
CA LYS A 136 -13.19 -7.47 -20.47
C LYS A 136 -12.62 -8.84 -20.10
N ASP A 137 -11.75 -9.36 -20.95
CA ASP A 137 -11.09 -10.65 -20.72
C ASP A 137 -10.01 -10.55 -19.63
N VAL A 138 -9.25 -9.45 -19.62
CA VAL A 138 -8.16 -9.20 -18.66
C VAL A 138 -8.53 -8.03 -17.76
N LEU A 139 -8.57 -8.31 -16.46
CA LEU A 139 -8.89 -7.39 -15.38
C LEU A 139 -7.74 -7.40 -14.37
N LYS A 140 -7.15 -6.23 -14.14
CA LYS A 140 -6.13 -6.02 -13.11
C LYS A 140 -6.47 -4.76 -12.34
N PHE A 141 -6.73 -4.93 -11.05
CA PHE A 141 -7.11 -3.86 -10.14
C PHE A 141 -6.13 -3.73 -8.98
N PHE A 142 -5.99 -2.51 -8.49
CA PHE A 142 -5.31 -2.26 -7.23
C PHE A 142 -6.03 -1.18 -6.44
N GLU A 143 -5.85 -1.22 -5.12
CA GLU A 143 -6.34 -0.20 -4.20
C GLU A 143 -5.25 0.07 -3.15
N ILE A 144 -5.05 1.34 -2.82
CA ILE A 144 -4.32 1.72 -1.61
C ILE A 144 -5.32 2.37 -0.67
N GLY A 145 -5.58 1.74 0.46
CA GLY A 145 -6.64 2.16 1.38
C GLY A 145 -6.43 1.67 2.79
N LYS A 146 -7.17 2.26 3.73
CA LYS A 146 -7.14 1.84 5.13
C LYS A 146 -7.99 0.59 5.36
N VAL A 147 -7.52 -0.25 6.26
CA VAL A 147 -8.27 -1.33 6.92
C VAL A 147 -8.33 -1.05 8.42
N TYR A 148 -9.36 -1.58 9.09
CA TYR A 148 -9.70 -1.23 10.47
C TYR A 148 -9.64 -2.45 11.36
N ILE A 149 -8.51 -2.65 12.04
CA ILE A 149 -8.30 -3.82 12.90
C ILE A 149 -8.80 -3.50 14.31
N PRO A 150 -9.80 -4.23 14.84
CA PRO A 150 -10.23 -4.03 16.23
C PRO A 150 -9.08 -4.30 17.21
N VAL A 151 -8.88 -3.39 18.16
CA VAL A 151 -7.89 -3.53 19.25
C VAL A 151 -8.58 -3.40 20.61
N GLY A 152 -8.17 -4.23 21.57
CA GLY A 152 -8.75 -4.27 22.91
C GLY A 152 -10.01 -5.14 23.03
N ASN A 153 -10.65 -5.11 24.19
CA ASN A 153 -11.93 -5.78 24.40
C ASN A 153 -13.02 -4.96 23.70
N LYS A 154 -13.89 -5.59 22.90
CA LYS A 154 -14.87 -4.91 22.03
C LYS A 154 -15.88 -4.01 22.76
N ASP A 155 -15.95 -4.14 24.08
CA ASP A 155 -16.84 -3.40 24.97
C ASP A 155 -16.24 -2.06 25.47
N LEU A 156 -14.98 -1.74 25.13
CA LEU A 156 -14.32 -0.49 25.50
C LEU A 156 -14.25 0.47 24.29
N CYS A 157 -14.34 1.77 24.54
CA CYS A 157 -14.21 2.86 23.55
C CYS A 157 -12.79 2.99 22.96
N SER A 158 -12.11 1.88 22.62
CA SER A 158 -10.86 1.91 21.89
C SER A 158 -11.11 2.10 20.40
N LEU A 159 -10.40 3.05 19.80
CA LEU A 159 -10.40 3.22 18.35
C LEU A 159 -9.72 2.01 17.69
N PRO A 160 -10.18 1.55 16.51
CA PRO A 160 -9.47 0.53 15.76
C PRO A 160 -8.08 1.01 15.35
N GLN A 161 -7.18 0.06 15.13
CA GLN A 161 -5.95 0.35 14.43
C GLN A 161 -6.24 0.54 12.94
N GLU A 162 -5.95 1.73 12.42
CA GLU A 162 -6.10 2.06 11.01
C GLU A 162 -4.78 1.84 10.28
N ILE A 163 -4.76 0.91 9.33
CA ILE A 163 -3.53 0.50 8.63
C ILE A 163 -3.72 0.69 7.13
N TYR A 164 -2.80 1.40 6.47
CA TYR A 164 -2.78 1.43 5.01
C TYR A 164 -2.30 0.09 4.46
N ARG A 165 -3.07 -0.44 3.49
CA ARG A 165 -2.73 -1.64 2.74
C ARG A 165 -2.67 -1.31 1.25
N LEU A 166 -1.83 -2.04 0.53
CA LEU A 166 -1.88 -2.15 -0.93
C LEU A 166 -2.52 -3.50 -1.25
N GLY A 167 -3.72 -3.47 -1.83
CA GLY A 167 -4.39 -4.65 -2.36
C GLY A 167 -4.24 -4.71 -3.88
N ILE A 168 -3.96 -5.89 -4.41
CA ILE A 168 -3.87 -6.14 -5.86
C ILE A 168 -4.68 -7.39 -6.19
N ALA A 169 -5.50 -7.32 -7.24
CA ALA A 169 -6.29 -8.45 -7.74
C ALA A 169 -6.21 -8.54 -9.26
N VAL A 170 -6.01 -9.75 -9.77
CA VAL A 170 -5.95 -10.07 -11.20
C VAL A 170 -6.76 -11.33 -11.51
N ASN A 171 -7.33 -11.41 -12.72
CA ASN A 171 -8.04 -12.61 -13.21
C ASN A 171 -7.21 -13.44 -14.21
N THR A 172 -5.89 -13.24 -14.23
CA THR A 172 -4.96 -13.88 -15.17
C THR A 172 -4.38 -15.15 -14.55
N ASP A 173 -3.16 -15.10 -14.03
CA ASP A 173 -2.52 -16.23 -13.37
C ASP A 173 -1.63 -15.78 -12.19
N TYR A 174 -1.16 -16.78 -11.44
CA TYR A 174 -0.25 -16.58 -10.31
C TYR A 174 1.04 -15.85 -10.71
N TYR A 175 1.61 -16.16 -11.88
CA TYR A 175 2.90 -15.62 -12.30
C TYR A 175 2.80 -14.15 -12.70
N ASP A 176 1.67 -13.73 -13.26
CA ASP A 176 1.37 -12.33 -13.56
C ASP A 176 1.31 -11.51 -12.27
N LEU A 177 0.54 -11.96 -11.26
CA LEU A 177 0.48 -11.28 -9.97
C LEU A 177 1.85 -11.26 -9.27
N LYS A 178 2.55 -12.40 -9.27
CA LYS A 178 3.92 -12.49 -8.73
C LYS A 178 4.86 -11.50 -9.44
N GLY A 179 4.77 -11.39 -10.76
CA GLY A 179 5.57 -10.46 -11.55
C GLY A 179 5.27 -9.00 -11.19
N ILE A 180 4.01 -8.65 -10.97
CA ILE A 180 3.61 -7.30 -10.51
C ILE A 180 4.21 -7.00 -9.13
N ILE A 181 4.14 -7.94 -8.18
CA ILE A 181 4.74 -7.78 -6.84
C ILE A 181 6.26 -7.59 -6.94
N GLU A 182 6.94 -8.43 -7.72
CA GLU A 182 8.39 -8.34 -7.94
C GLU A 182 8.77 -6.99 -8.59
N ALA A 183 7.94 -6.50 -9.52
CA ALA A 183 8.12 -5.20 -10.15
C ALA A 183 7.96 -4.05 -9.15
N VAL A 184 6.97 -4.11 -8.26
CA VAL A 184 6.78 -3.10 -7.19
C VAL A 184 8.00 -3.07 -6.26
N TYR A 185 8.46 -4.23 -5.79
CA TYR A 185 9.65 -4.28 -4.92
C TYR A 185 10.90 -3.76 -5.62
N LYS A 186 11.05 -4.04 -6.92
CA LYS A 186 12.15 -3.52 -7.72
C LYS A 186 12.09 -1.99 -7.88
N GLU A 187 10.91 -1.44 -8.15
CA GLU A 187 10.70 0.02 -8.23
C GLU A 187 11.08 0.69 -6.90
N LEU A 188 10.78 0.05 -5.78
CA LEU A 188 11.07 0.54 -4.44
C LEU A 188 12.49 0.19 -3.94
N ASN A 189 13.33 -0.43 -4.78
CA ASN A 189 14.68 -0.87 -4.42
C ASN A 189 14.74 -1.75 -3.15
N ILE A 190 13.74 -2.61 -2.94
CA ILE A 190 13.66 -3.52 -1.80
C ILE A 190 14.45 -4.81 -2.13
N GLU A 191 15.51 -5.11 -1.36
CA GLU A 191 16.44 -6.22 -1.64
C GLU A 191 15.95 -7.60 -1.18
N GLN A 192 15.21 -7.68 -0.06
CA GLN A 192 14.70 -8.93 0.49
C GLN A 192 13.24 -9.16 0.06
N LEU A 193 13.05 -10.19 -0.76
CA LEU A 193 11.74 -10.62 -1.26
C LEU A 193 11.13 -11.68 -0.35
N LEU A 194 10.27 -11.24 0.59
CA LEU A 194 9.16 -12.08 1.03
C LEU A 194 8.00 -11.77 0.09
N ILE A 195 7.74 -12.69 -0.84
CA ILE A 195 6.53 -12.64 -1.65
C ILE A 195 5.37 -12.82 -0.66
N PRO A 196 4.43 -11.86 -0.56
CA PRO A 196 3.26 -11.99 0.29
C PRO A 196 2.43 -13.20 -0.16
N GLU A 197 1.60 -13.69 0.74
CA GLU A 197 0.69 -14.78 0.40
C GLU A 197 -0.24 -14.34 -0.74
N ILE A 198 -0.23 -15.11 -1.83
CA ILE A 198 -1.13 -14.94 -2.96
C ILE A 198 -2.29 -15.90 -2.75
N ASN A 199 -3.47 -15.33 -2.54
CA ASN A 199 -4.72 -16.07 -2.44
C ASN A 199 -5.32 -16.26 -3.82
N GLU A 200 -5.79 -17.47 -4.11
CA GLU A 200 -6.60 -17.77 -5.29
C GLU A 200 -8.01 -18.12 -4.85
N LYS A 201 -9.01 -17.47 -5.46
CA LYS A 201 -10.41 -17.80 -5.26
C LYS A 201 -11.21 -17.47 -6.50
N ASP A 202 -11.98 -18.44 -6.99
CA ASP A 202 -12.85 -18.31 -8.15
C ASP A 202 -12.12 -17.80 -9.42
N GLY A 203 -10.86 -18.20 -9.61
CA GLY A 203 -10.02 -17.75 -10.73
C GLY A 203 -9.45 -16.34 -10.57
N VAL A 204 -9.56 -15.75 -9.38
CA VAL A 204 -8.99 -14.44 -9.04
C VAL A 204 -7.79 -14.62 -8.14
N PHE A 205 -6.63 -14.13 -8.59
CA PHE A 205 -5.39 -14.10 -7.82
C PHE A 205 -5.26 -12.76 -7.12
N MET A 206 -5.03 -12.78 -5.81
CA MET A 206 -5.09 -11.59 -4.97
C MET A 206 -3.97 -11.59 -3.93
N THR A 207 -3.46 -10.40 -3.62
CA THR A 207 -2.49 -10.20 -2.53
C THR A 207 -2.78 -8.90 -1.81
N GLU A 208 -2.45 -8.87 -0.52
CA GLU A 208 -2.48 -7.66 0.29
C GLU A 208 -1.14 -7.46 0.98
N ILE A 209 -0.61 -6.24 0.92
CA ILE A 209 0.70 -5.87 1.47
C ILE A 209 0.51 -4.74 2.47
N ASP A 210 1.17 -4.82 3.62
CA ASP A 210 1.27 -3.69 4.55
C ASP A 210 2.03 -2.54 3.88
N PHE A 211 1.33 -1.43 3.68
CA PHE A 211 1.89 -0.28 2.99
C PHE A 211 3.00 0.40 3.79
N GLN A 212 2.89 0.41 5.13
CA GLN A 212 3.91 1.00 5.99
C GLN A 212 5.21 0.19 5.91
N SER A 213 5.10 -1.14 5.80
CA SER A 213 6.25 -2.01 5.59
C SER A 213 6.98 -1.69 4.28
N LEU A 214 6.26 -1.36 3.20
CA LEU A 214 6.88 -0.93 1.95
C LEU A 214 7.66 0.37 2.10
N ILE A 215 7.08 1.36 2.79
CA ILE A 215 7.74 2.65 3.04
C ILE A 215 9.03 2.44 3.86
N ASN A 216 8.93 1.71 4.97
CA ASN A 216 10.04 1.50 5.90
C ASN A 216 11.22 0.75 5.28
N ASN A 217 10.99 -0.07 4.26
CA ASN A 217 12.02 -0.88 3.60
C ASN A 217 12.49 -0.30 2.25
N CYS A 218 11.87 0.77 1.76
CA CYS A 218 12.24 1.37 0.48
C CYS A 218 13.62 2.05 0.57
N GLN A 219 14.36 1.97 -0.54
CA GLN A 219 15.55 2.78 -0.74
C GLN A 219 15.30 3.80 -1.86
N LEU A 220 15.38 5.09 -1.54
CA LEU A 220 15.16 6.17 -2.52
C LEU A 220 16.13 6.10 -3.70
N VAL A 221 17.37 5.67 -3.44
CA VAL A 221 18.43 5.56 -4.43
C VAL A 221 18.84 4.08 -4.54
N PRO A 222 18.91 3.51 -5.76
CA PRO A 222 19.42 2.17 -5.93
C PRO A 222 20.87 2.09 -5.48
N LYS A 223 21.24 1.00 -4.80
CA LYS A 223 22.65 0.76 -4.48
C LYS A 223 23.45 0.59 -5.77
N TYR A 224 24.52 1.38 -5.90
CA TYR A 224 25.46 1.25 -7.00
C TYR A 224 26.06 -0.16 -7.02
N LYS A 225 25.98 -0.82 -8.18
CA LYS A 225 26.66 -2.08 -8.43
C LYS A 225 27.76 -1.81 -9.46
N PRO A 226 29.05 -1.98 -9.09
CA PRO A 226 30.15 -1.81 -10.02
C PRO A 226 29.96 -2.69 -11.25
N LEU A 227 30.29 -2.15 -12.43
CA LEU A 227 30.38 -2.96 -13.63
C LEU A 227 31.57 -3.90 -13.49
N HIS A 228 31.35 -5.20 -13.60
CA HIS A 228 32.43 -6.19 -13.65
C HIS A 228 33.11 -6.10 -15.02
N PRO A 229 34.41 -5.75 -15.10
CA PRO A 229 35.10 -5.60 -16.38
C PRO A 229 35.54 -6.95 -16.97
N TYR A 230 35.43 -8.03 -16.21
CA TYR A 230 35.89 -9.37 -16.58
C TYR A 230 34.80 -10.23 -17.18
N ALA A 231 35.21 -11.24 -17.96
CA ALA A 231 34.29 -12.11 -18.69
C ALA A 231 33.40 -12.93 -17.74
N ILE A 232 32.14 -13.09 -18.12
CA ILE A 232 31.16 -13.92 -17.40
C ILE A 232 31.11 -15.32 -18.04
N ILE A 233 31.38 -16.34 -17.23
CA ILE A 233 31.24 -17.75 -17.63
C ILE A 233 29.83 -18.21 -17.28
N LYS A 234 29.14 -18.82 -18.25
CA LYS A 234 27.77 -19.33 -18.09
C LYS A 234 27.80 -20.85 -18.10
N LEU A 235 27.24 -21.47 -17.07
CA LEU A 235 27.15 -22.93 -16.96
C LEU A 235 25.71 -23.34 -16.64
N ASP A 236 25.23 -24.39 -17.32
CA ASP A 236 23.89 -24.92 -17.09
C ASP A 236 23.97 -26.22 -16.29
N LYS A 237 23.11 -26.37 -15.29
CA LYS A 237 22.98 -27.60 -14.50
C LYS A 237 21.53 -27.96 -14.27
N THR A 238 21.22 -29.24 -14.46
CA THR A 238 19.87 -29.77 -14.25
C THR A 238 19.79 -30.48 -12.91
N PHE A 239 18.80 -30.13 -12.12
CA PHE A 239 18.47 -30.73 -10.83
C PHE A 239 17.17 -31.51 -10.95
N GLU A 240 17.10 -32.67 -10.30
CA GLU A 240 15.82 -33.36 -10.11
C GLU A 240 15.12 -32.80 -8.86
N ILE A 241 13.96 -32.19 -9.07
CA ILE A 241 13.09 -31.68 -8.02
C ILE A 241 12.48 -32.87 -7.28
N GLN A 242 12.81 -32.97 -6.00
CA GLN A 242 12.13 -33.83 -5.02
C GLN A 242 11.23 -32.96 -4.13
N PRO A 243 10.29 -33.53 -3.36
CA PRO A 243 9.32 -32.76 -2.55
C PRO A 243 9.95 -31.72 -1.60
N HIS A 244 11.22 -31.89 -1.23
CA HIS A 244 11.95 -31.00 -0.32
C HIS A 244 12.93 -30.05 -1.04
N THR A 245 13.13 -30.22 -2.35
CA THR A 245 14.12 -29.47 -3.14
C THR A 245 13.40 -28.44 -3.99
N THR A 246 13.26 -27.22 -3.49
CA THR A 246 12.70 -26.09 -4.25
C THR A 246 13.80 -25.26 -4.90
N TYR A 247 13.44 -24.45 -5.89
CA TYR A 247 14.34 -23.44 -6.46
C TYR A 247 14.95 -22.54 -5.37
N ALA A 248 14.19 -22.20 -4.34
CA ALA A 248 14.67 -21.39 -3.22
C ALA A 248 15.84 -22.07 -2.46
N VAL A 249 15.75 -23.39 -2.23
CA VAL A 249 16.81 -24.17 -1.58
C VAL A 249 18.07 -24.20 -2.45
N VAL A 250 17.91 -24.50 -3.75
CA VAL A 250 19.05 -24.54 -4.69
C VAL A 250 19.71 -23.16 -4.79
N ARG A 251 18.89 -22.09 -4.89
CA ARG A 251 19.35 -20.70 -4.92
C ARG A 251 20.15 -20.35 -3.66
N GLN A 252 19.63 -20.67 -2.47
CA GLN A 252 20.31 -20.37 -1.19
C GLN A 252 21.68 -21.05 -1.11
N LYS A 253 21.78 -22.32 -1.54
CA LYS A 253 23.07 -23.04 -1.54
C LYS A 253 24.05 -22.48 -2.57
N ALA A 254 23.55 -22.10 -3.75
CA ALA A 254 24.37 -21.57 -4.84
C ALA A 254 25.00 -20.21 -4.51
N PHE A 255 24.24 -19.28 -3.89
CA PHE A 255 24.75 -17.97 -3.49
C PHE A 255 25.74 -17.99 -2.31
N LYS A 256 26.20 -19.16 -1.85
CA LYS A 256 27.38 -19.29 -0.99
C LYS A 256 28.69 -18.97 -1.73
N SER A 257 28.70 -19.11 -3.05
CA SER A 257 29.85 -18.78 -3.88
C SER A 257 29.97 -17.26 -4.04
N LYS A 258 31.19 -16.72 -3.82
CA LYS A 258 31.50 -15.31 -4.09
C LYS A 258 31.62 -15.00 -5.58
N LEU A 259 31.80 -16.03 -6.42
CA LEU A 259 31.95 -15.88 -7.87
C LEU A 259 30.60 -15.89 -8.59
N LEU A 260 29.52 -16.34 -7.95
CA LEU A 260 28.20 -16.44 -8.55
C LEU A 260 27.49 -15.08 -8.55
N GLN A 261 27.22 -14.57 -9.74
CA GLN A 261 26.54 -13.28 -9.93
C GLN A 261 25.03 -13.43 -10.01
N LYS A 262 24.56 -14.43 -10.76
CA LYS A 262 23.14 -14.61 -11.08
C LYS A 262 22.84 -16.08 -11.35
N ILE A 263 21.60 -16.45 -11.06
CA ILE A 263 21.00 -17.72 -11.46
C ILE A 263 19.74 -17.41 -12.26
N GLU A 264 19.52 -18.13 -13.36
CA GLU A 264 18.31 -18.05 -14.18
C GLU A 264 17.69 -19.44 -14.32
N VAL A 265 16.36 -19.50 -14.29
CA VAL A 265 15.64 -20.72 -14.66
C VAL A 265 15.59 -20.78 -16.18
N VAL A 266 16.18 -21.82 -16.77
CA VAL A 266 16.17 -22.04 -18.22
C VAL A 266 14.93 -22.84 -18.62
N THR A 267 14.67 -23.93 -17.91
CA THR A 267 13.50 -24.77 -18.15
C THR A 267 13.12 -25.56 -16.90
N LEU A 268 11.83 -25.83 -16.78
CA LEU A 268 11.26 -26.77 -15.83
C LEU A 268 10.41 -27.76 -16.63
N TYR A 269 10.86 -29.00 -16.72
CA TYR A 269 10.15 -30.06 -17.43
C TYR A 269 9.97 -31.27 -16.53
N ARG A 270 8.70 -31.61 -16.23
CA ARG A 270 8.34 -32.62 -15.22
C ARG A 270 9.00 -32.31 -13.88
N ASN A 271 9.90 -33.17 -13.42
CA ASN A 271 10.68 -32.99 -12.20
C ASN A 271 12.12 -32.49 -12.47
N LYS A 272 12.45 -32.04 -13.69
CA LYS A 272 13.80 -31.59 -14.02
C LYS A 272 13.84 -30.07 -14.14
N LEU A 273 14.62 -29.43 -13.26
CA LEU A 273 14.86 -27.99 -13.23
C LEU A 273 16.25 -27.69 -13.76
N THR A 274 16.33 -27.06 -14.93
CA THR A 274 17.59 -26.60 -15.50
C THR A 274 17.82 -25.14 -15.14
N LEU A 275 18.94 -24.88 -14.46
CA LEU A 275 19.37 -23.55 -14.04
C LEU A 275 20.65 -23.15 -14.75
N ARG A 276 20.73 -21.89 -15.16
CA ARG A 276 21.93 -21.25 -15.70
C ARG A 276 22.59 -20.42 -14.61
N PHE A 277 23.87 -20.67 -14.39
CA PHE A 277 24.70 -19.99 -13.40
C PHE A 277 25.67 -19.05 -14.12
N TYR A 278 25.76 -17.82 -13.66
CA TYR A 278 26.64 -16.79 -14.20
C TYR A 278 27.77 -16.54 -13.21
N TYR A 279 28.99 -16.95 -13.56
CA TYR A 279 30.18 -16.80 -12.73
C TYR A 279 31.10 -15.70 -13.27
N SER A 280 31.58 -14.84 -12.39
CA SER A 280 32.66 -13.89 -12.68
C SER A 280 33.34 -13.45 -11.38
N SER A 281 34.59 -13.02 -11.48
CA SER A 281 35.31 -12.35 -10.39
C SER A 281 35.34 -10.83 -10.60
N PRO A 282 35.25 -10.02 -9.53
CA PRO A 282 35.46 -8.58 -9.62
C PRO A 282 36.88 -8.17 -9.99
N ASP A 283 37.87 -9.04 -9.76
CA ASP A 283 39.29 -8.67 -9.77
C ASP A 283 40.10 -9.32 -10.90
N ARG A 284 39.55 -10.36 -11.56
CA ARG A 284 40.24 -11.08 -12.64
C ARG A 284 39.30 -11.89 -13.53
N ASN A 285 39.81 -12.34 -14.67
CA ASN A 285 39.18 -13.42 -15.41
C ASN A 285 39.29 -14.73 -14.62
N ILE A 286 38.17 -15.46 -14.56
CA ILE A 286 38.11 -16.81 -14.00
C ILE A 286 38.23 -17.84 -15.12
N THR A 287 38.67 -19.04 -14.79
CA THR A 287 38.70 -20.15 -15.75
C THR A 287 37.40 -20.96 -15.72
N GLU A 288 37.14 -21.71 -16.78
CA GLU A 288 35.96 -22.60 -16.82
C GLU A 288 36.03 -23.69 -15.75
N GLU A 289 37.24 -24.16 -15.41
CA GLU A 289 37.45 -25.15 -14.35
C GLU A 289 37.05 -24.60 -12.98
N GLU A 290 37.46 -23.37 -12.64
CA GLU A 290 37.06 -22.68 -11.41
C GLU A 290 35.54 -22.55 -11.30
N ALA A 291 34.87 -22.19 -12.41
CA ALA A 291 33.41 -22.09 -12.44
C ALA A 291 32.72 -23.45 -12.26
N LYS A 292 33.26 -24.52 -12.85
CA LYS A 292 32.76 -25.89 -12.69
C LYS A 292 32.93 -26.40 -11.26
N GLU A 293 34.04 -26.10 -10.60
CA GLU A 293 34.25 -26.45 -9.19
C GLU A 293 33.18 -25.82 -8.29
N GLU A 294 32.91 -24.52 -8.47
CA GLU A 294 31.86 -23.82 -7.72
C GLU A 294 30.47 -24.40 -8.01
N LEU A 295 30.17 -24.71 -9.26
CA LEU A 295 28.91 -25.34 -9.65
C LEU A 295 28.72 -26.74 -9.05
N ASN A 296 29.81 -27.50 -8.89
CA ASN A 296 29.79 -28.83 -8.29
C ASN A 296 29.54 -28.79 -6.77
N ARG A 297 29.86 -27.67 -6.11
CA ARG A 297 29.51 -27.45 -4.69
C ARG A 297 28.00 -27.22 -4.48
N VAL A 298 27.28 -26.80 -5.53
CA VAL A 298 25.81 -26.66 -5.50
C VAL A 298 25.18 -28.05 -5.58
N ARG A 299 24.81 -28.60 -4.41
CA ARG A 299 24.07 -29.85 -4.26
C ARG A 299 22.60 -29.56 -3.90
N PRO A 300 21.64 -30.37 -4.40
CA PRO A 300 20.23 -30.25 -4.02
C PRO A 300 20.03 -30.35 -2.50
#